data_AF-A0A7C6JB69-F1
#
_entry.id   AF-A0A7C6JB69-F1
#
_cell.length_a   1.000
_cell.length_b   1.000
_cell.length_c   1.000
_cell.angle_alpha   90.00
_cell.angle_beta   90.00
_cell.angle_gamma   90.00
#
_symmetry.space_group_name_H-M   'P 1'
#
loop_
_entity.id
_entity.type
_entity.pdbx_description
1 polymer ?
#
loop_
_entity_poly.entity_id
_entity_poly.type
_entity_poly.pdbx_seq_one_letter_code
_entity_poly.pdbx_strand_id
1 'polypeptide(L)'
;MDCINILQEALKVKVLSCKKKLSLRNNVFYVETVSGDGLKRPYIIKEHLHSSNGDEVFFLSTLKRYGLNVPEIIWHDSRFVIMQYIRGTLLTDLLASPGGDQELWIEQLADWLKKLHGFINSSSRVCLCKSDLNLRNFIFDGREFYGLDFEDVCFYPPERDLGGICAFILNNDPMFEQWKYQICSSLIKAYERAPVNNCFTELDLEAIWYYLIEELKAAASRREKQRDILNGKIKEMIALQKTSAGLKDFLIGS
;
A
#
# COMPACT_ATOMS: atom_id res chain seq x y z
N MET A 1 26.49 3.46 16.32
CA MET A 1 25.08 3.16 15.96
C MET A 1 24.95 1.66 15.92
N ASP A 2 24.26 1.08 16.89
CA ASP A 2 24.17 -0.37 17.12
C ASP A 2 23.73 -1.13 15.85
N CYS A 3 22.76 -0.57 15.13
CA CYS A 3 22.21 -1.14 13.89
C CYS A 3 23.23 -1.35 12.76
N ILE A 4 24.26 -0.50 12.65
CA ILE A 4 25.30 -0.64 11.61
C ILE A 4 26.17 -1.86 11.91
N ASN A 5 26.58 -2.02 13.16
CA ASN A 5 27.42 -3.15 13.58
C ASN A 5 26.66 -4.47 13.37
N ILE A 6 25.41 -4.52 13.82
CA ILE A 6 24.51 -5.67 13.61
C ILE A 6 24.44 -6.05 12.14
N LEU A 7 24.21 -5.08 11.23
CA LEU A 7 24.13 -5.37 9.81
C LEU A 7 25.45 -5.90 9.24
N GLN A 8 26.59 -5.30 9.61
CA GLN A 8 27.89 -5.73 9.13
C GLN A 8 28.25 -7.14 9.61
N GLU A 9 27.93 -7.47 10.86
CA GLU A 9 28.16 -8.80 11.44
C GLU A 9 27.22 -9.85 10.85
N ALA A 10 25.92 -9.55 10.78
CA ALA A 10 24.90 -10.47 10.28
C ALA A 10 25.13 -10.83 8.80
N LEU A 11 25.49 -9.85 7.97
CA LEU A 11 25.60 -10.03 6.53
C LEU A 11 27.04 -10.14 6.02
N LYS A 12 28.05 -9.97 6.89
CA LYS A 12 29.47 -9.92 6.53
C LYS A 12 29.77 -8.90 5.43
N VAL A 13 29.19 -7.71 5.57
CA VAL A 13 29.34 -6.59 4.64
C VAL A 13 29.98 -5.39 5.30
N LYS A 14 30.49 -4.45 4.50
CA LYS A 14 30.92 -3.13 4.97
C LYS A 14 29.88 -2.08 4.59
N VAL A 15 29.51 -1.22 5.55
CA VAL A 15 28.61 -0.08 5.28
C VAL A 15 29.38 1.05 4.59
N LEU A 16 28.82 1.55 3.50
CA LEU A 16 29.32 2.69 2.72
C LEU A 16 28.63 3.99 3.13
N SER A 17 27.30 3.95 3.28
CA SER A 17 26.49 5.11 3.65
C SER A 17 25.27 4.66 4.46
N CYS A 18 24.77 5.54 5.32
CA CYS A 18 23.55 5.31 6.11
C CYS A 18 22.75 6.62 6.16
N LYS A 19 21.46 6.55 5.80
CA LYS A 19 20.56 7.70 5.79
C LYS A 19 19.27 7.35 6.53
N LYS A 20 18.94 8.14 7.55
CA LYS A 20 17.66 8.03 8.25
C LYS A 20 16.51 8.42 7.30
N LYS A 21 15.48 7.58 7.27
CA LYS A 21 14.21 7.84 6.58
C LYS A 21 13.19 8.37 7.58
N LEU A 22 12.26 9.18 7.10
CA LEU A 22 11.18 9.71 7.93
C LEU A 22 10.24 8.57 8.31
N SER A 23 10.07 8.31 9.60
CA SER A 23 9.07 7.42 10.16
C SER A 23 8.65 7.96 11.53
N LEU A 24 7.36 7.87 11.84
CA LEU A 24 6.78 8.39 13.08
C LEU A 24 6.81 7.35 14.20
N ARG A 25 6.86 6.06 13.86
CA ARG A 25 6.75 4.94 14.81
C ARG A 25 8.09 4.28 15.10
N ASN A 26 8.96 4.19 14.09
CA ASN A 26 10.20 3.43 14.14
C ASN A 26 11.38 4.26 13.65
N ASN A 27 12.59 3.82 13.97
CA ASN A 27 13.76 4.34 13.26
C ASN A 27 14.00 3.50 12.01
N VAL A 28 13.85 4.12 10.84
CA VAL A 28 14.07 3.47 9.55
C VAL A 28 15.32 4.06 8.90
N PHE A 29 16.20 3.21 8.41
CA PHE A 29 17.46 3.59 7.78
C PHE A 29 17.61 2.93 6.42
N TYR A 30 17.99 3.72 5.42
CA TYR A 30 18.54 3.22 4.16
C TYR A 30 20.04 3.09 4.32
N VAL A 31 20.57 1.91 4.00
CA VAL A 31 22.00 1.60 4.17
C VAL A 31 22.55 1.04 2.88
N GLU A 32 23.62 1.65 2.36
CA GLU A 32 24.38 1.10 1.25
C GLU A 32 25.56 0.31 1.78
N THR A 33 25.76 -0.88 1.21
CA THR A 33 26.80 -1.81 1.64
C THR A 33 27.63 -2.29 0.48
N VAL A 34 28.78 -2.87 0.78
CA VAL A 34 29.60 -3.64 -0.14
C VAL A 34 29.99 -4.97 0.51
N SER A 35 29.78 -6.07 -0.19
CA SER A 35 30.22 -7.41 0.23
C SER A 35 31.70 -7.63 -0.09
N GLY A 36 32.28 -8.72 0.44
CA GLY A 36 33.69 -9.05 0.23
C GLY A 36 34.09 -9.27 -1.24
N ASP A 37 33.12 -9.57 -2.11
CA ASP A 37 33.26 -9.67 -3.57
C ASP A 37 33.17 -8.31 -4.30
N GLY A 38 33.03 -7.20 -3.57
CA GLY A 38 32.91 -5.85 -4.13
C GLY A 38 31.51 -5.47 -4.61
N LEU A 39 30.51 -6.35 -4.46
CA LEU A 39 29.15 -6.08 -4.91
C LEU A 39 28.44 -5.10 -3.96
N LYS A 40 27.92 -4.00 -4.52
CA LYS A 40 27.14 -3.03 -3.74
C LYS A 40 25.68 -3.45 -3.63
N ARG A 41 25.15 -3.45 -2.40
CA ARG A 41 23.74 -3.78 -2.13
C ARG A 41 23.12 -2.80 -1.12
N PRO A 42 21.94 -2.23 -1.44
CA PRO A 42 21.19 -1.43 -0.48
C PRO A 42 20.26 -2.29 0.38
N TYR A 43 20.06 -1.86 1.63
CA TYR A 43 19.12 -2.47 2.58
C TYR A 43 18.30 -1.42 3.31
N ILE A 44 17.17 -1.86 3.86
CA ILE A 44 16.42 -1.12 4.86
C ILE A 44 16.65 -1.78 6.22
N ILE A 45 17.02 -0.97 7.22
CA ILE A 45 17.00 -1.38 8.63
C ILE A 45 15.84 -0.67 9.31
N LYS A 46 14.97 -1.45 9.95
CA LYS A 46 13.87 -0.97 10.78
C LYS A 46 14.15 -1.36 12.22
N GLU A 47 14.21 -0.36 13.10
CA GLU A 47 14.34 -0.54 14.54
C GLU A 47 12.99 -0.25 15.20
N HIS A 48 12.45 -1.25 15.88
CA HIS A 48 11.18 -1.15 16.59
C HIS A 48 11.42 -0.60 18.00
N LEU A 49 10.78 0.54 18.31
CA LEU A 49 11.00 1.25 19.58
C LEU A 49 10.03 0.82 20.69
N HIS A 50 8.83 0.35 20.33
CA HIS A 50 7.73 0.19 21.28
C HIS A 50 6.97 -1.14 21.17
N SER A 51 7.30 -1.99 20.18
CA SER A 51 6.65 -3.28 19.96
C SER A 51 7.66 -4.33 19.50
N SER A 52 7.33 -5.60 19.68
CA SER A 52 8.06 -6.70 19.03
C SER A 52 7.80 -6.69 17.52
N ASN A 53 8.81 -6.98 16.73
CA ASN A 53 8.72 -7.11 15.27
C ASN A 53 8.16 -8.46 14.77
N GLY A 54 7.74 -9.34 15.70
CA GLY A 54 7.37 -10.72 15.40
C GLY A 54 6.25 -10.84 14.36
N ASP A 55 5.23 -10.00 14.46
CA ASP A 55 4.09 -10.02 13.54
C ASP A 55 4.49 -9.59 12.13
N GLU A 56 5.24 -8.50 11.99
CA GLU A 56 5.69 -8.01 10.67
C GLU A 56 6.61 -9.02 9.98
N VAL A 57 7.58 -9.61 10.69
CA VAL A 57 8.45 -10.65 10.16
C VAL A 57 7.62 -11.85 9.70
N PHE A 58 6.68 -12.31 10.54
CA PHE A 58 5.82 -13.44 10.21
C PHE A 58 5.00 -13.19 8.93
N PHE A 59 4.34 -12.03 8.83
CA PHE A 59 3.52 -11.69 7.67
C PHE A 59 4.36 -11.50 6.41
N LEU A 60 5.46 -10.74 6.46
CA LEU A 60 6.33 -10.54 5.31
C LEU A 60 6.89 -11.87 4.78
N SER A 61 7.41 -12.73 5.65
CA SER A 61 7.93 -14.04 5.26
C SER A 61 6.83 -14.95 4.69
N THR A 62 5.62 -14.91 5.24
CA THR A 62 4.52 -15.76 4.79
C THR A 62 3.95 -15.29 3.45
N LEU A 63 3.74 -13.98 3.28
CA LEU A 63 3.28 -13.39 2.03
C LEU A 63 4.31 -13.56 0.91
N LYS A 64 5.61 -13.43 1.21
CA LYS A 64 6.67 -13.69 0.24
C LYS A 64 6.67 -15.13 -0.25
N ARG A 65 6.52 -16.12 0.65
CA ARG A 65 6.41 -17.54 0.29
C ARG A 65 5.15 -17.85 -0.52
N TYR A 66 4.07 -17.12 -0.28
CA TYR A 66 2.86 -17.18 -1.10
C TYR A 66 3.05 -16.58 -2.51
N GLY A 67 4.15 -15.86 -2.75
CA GLY A 67 4.43 -15.22 -4.03
C GLY A 67 3.90 -13.79 -4.14
N LEU A 68 3.51 -13.17 -3.02
CA LEU A 68 3.20 -11.74 -3.01
C LEU A 68 4.48 -10.91 -3.01
N ASN A 69 4.48 -9.82 -3.77
CA ASN A 69 5.58 -8.89 -3.81
C ASN A 69 5.60 -8.01 -2.56
N VAL A 70 6.46 -8.40 -1.64
CA VAL A 70 6.78 -7.68 -0.40
C VAL A 70 8.30 -7.71 -0.18
N PRO A 71 8.86 -6.80 0.65
CA PRO A 71 10.27 -6.85 1.02
C PRO A 71 10.66 -8.20 1.62
N GLU A 72 11.74 -8.79 1.12
CA GLU A 72 12.31 -9.99 1.73
C GLU A 72 12.97 -9.64 3.07
N ILE A 73 12.69 -10.44 4.10
CA ILE A 73 13.42 -10.40 5.37
C ILE A 73 14.75 -11.11 5.18
N ILE A 74 15.84 -10.36 5.38
CA ILE A 74 17.20 -10.86 5.22
C ILE A 74 17.73 -11.32 6.57
N TRP A 75 17.43 -10.56 7.62
CA TRP A 75 17.82 -10.87 9.00
C TRP A 75 16.91 -10.12 9.98
N HIS A 76 16.69 -10.68 11.16
CA HIS A 76 15.98 -9.99 12.24
C HIS A 76 16.41 -10.54 13.62
N ASP A 77 16.22 -9.73 14.65
CA ASP A 77 16.20 -10.16 16.05
C ASP A 77 14.91 -9.64 16.73
N SER A 78 14.88 -9.43 18.04
CA SER A 78 13.69 -8.89 18.73
C SER A 78 13.46 -7.38 18.54
N ARG A 79 14.46 -6.63 18.06
CA ARG A 79 14.46 -5.16 17.98
C ARG A 79 14.64 -4.64 16.56
N PHE A 80 15.40 -5.35 15.74
CA PHE A 80 15.78 -4.94 14.40
C PHE A 80 15.27 -5.91 13.35
N VAL A 81 14.87 -5.34 12.21
CA VAL A 81 14.61 -6.07 10.97
C VAL A 81 15.47 -5.47 9.87
N ILE A 82 16.25 -6.30 9.20
CA ILE A 82 16.99 -5.97 7.99
C ILE A 82 16.26 -6.62 6.82
N MET A 83 15.86 -5.79 5.86
CA MET A 83 15.04 -6.22 4.72
C MET A 83 15.58 -5.67 3.41
N GLN A 84 15.15 -6.30 2.33
CA GLN A 84 15.41 -5.89 0.96
C GLN A 84 15.00 -4.43 0.75
N TYR A 85 15.90 -3.62 0.18
CA TYR A 85 15.50 -2.33 -0.37
C TYR A 85 14.80 -2.53 -1.70
N ILE A 86 13.55 -2.07 -1.79
CA ILE A 86 12.81 -2.04 -3.06
C ILE A 86 13.12 -0.74 -3.78
N ARG A 87 13.72 -0.84 -4.96
CA ARG A 87 13.95 0.30 -5.84
C ARG A 87 12.70 0.53 -6.69
N GLY A 88 12.20 1.76 -6.68
CA GLY A 88 11.05 2.13 -7.51
C GLY A 88 10.49 3.50 -7.13
N THR A 89 9.33 3.81 -7.68
CA THR A 89 8.57 5.04 -7.46
C THR A 89 7.41 4.77 -6.52
N LEU A 90 7.16 5.65 -5.54
CA LEU A 90 6.01 5.49 -4.65
C LEU A 90 4.71 5.76 -5.41
N LEU A 91 3.61 5.09 -5.04
CA LEU A 91 2.30 5.36 -5.64
C LEU A 91 1.88 6.83 -5.48
N THR A 92 2.22 7.46 -4.35
CA THR A 92 1.96 8.90 -4.16
C THR A 92 2.70 9.78 -5.18
N ASP A 93 3.88 9.38 -5.65
CA ASP A 93 4.69 10.15 -6.59
C ASP A 93 4.22 9.89 -8.03
N LEU A 94 3.79 8.66 -8.34
CA LEU A 94 3.12 8.33 -9.61
C LEU A 94 1.88 9.20 -9.84
N LEU A 95 1.10 9.46 -8.78
CA LEU A 95 -0.07 10.34 -8.85
C LEU A 95 0.32 11.82 -8.98
N ALA A 96 1.45 12.24 -8.44
CA ALA A 96 1.90 13.64 -8.54
C ALA A 96 2.43 14.01 -9.93
N SER A 97 2.82 13.01 -10.73
CA SER A 97 3.35 13.20 -12.09
C SER A 97 2.76 12.16 -13.04
N PRO A 98 1.47 12.30 -13.41
CA PRO A 98 0.82 11.38 -14.34
C PRO A 98 1.54 11.38 -15.69
N GLY A 99 2.20 10.27 -16.00
CA GLY A 99 3.01 10.04 -17.20
C GLY A 99 2.62 8.76 -17.95
N GLY A 100 3.45 8.36 -18.92
CA GLY A 100 3.12 7.36 -19.95
C GLY A 100 2.80 5.92 -19.51
N ASP A 101 3.02 5.56 -18.25
CA ASP A 101 2.81 4.19 -17.74
C ASP A 101 1.57 4.06 -16.84
N GLN A 102 0.62 4.99 -16.94
CA GLN A 102 -0.53 5.06 -16.02
C GLN A 102 -1.37 3.78 -16.01
N GLU A 103 -1.72 3.28 -17.20
CA GLU A 103 -2.51 2.06 -17.33
C GLU A 103 -1.79 0.86 -16.73
N LEU A 104 -0.50 0.71 -17.03
CA LEU A 104 0.33 -0.38 -16.52
C LEU A 104 0.33 -0.41 -14.99
N TRP A 105 0.66 0.70 -14.32
CA TRP A 105 0.74 0.66 -12.86
C TRP A 105 -0.65 0.47 -12.23
N ILE A 106 -1.73 0.97 -12.83
CA ILE A 106 -3.09 0.69 -12.32
C ILE A 106 -3.39 -0.82 -12.35
N GLU A 107 -3.07 -1.49 -13.45
CA GLU A 107 -3.25 -2.94 -13.58
C GLU A 107 -2.40 -3.72 -12.57
N GLN A 108 -1.15 -3.31 -12.37
CA GLN A 108 -0.24 -3.96 -11.44
C GLN A 108 -0.63 -3.74 -9.97
N LEU A 109 -1.21 -2.58 -9.64
CA LEU A 109 -1.76 -2.32 -8.31
C LEU A 109 -3.00 -3.19 -8.06
N ALA A 110 -3.89 -3.30 -9.04
CA ALA A 110 -5.05 -4.18 -8.99
C ALA A 110 -4.63 -5.65 -8.79
N ASP A 111 -3.67 -6.14 -9.57
CA ASP A 111 -3.15 -7.50 -9.46
C ASP A 111 -2.52 -7.75 -8.09
N TRP A 112 -1.74 -6.80 -7.58
CA TRP A 112 -1.16 -6.90 -6.24
C TRP A 112 -2.22 -7.01 -5.14
N LEU A 113 -3.25 -6.15 -5.18
CA LEU A 113 -4.38 -6.20 -4.23
C LEU A 113 -5.14 -7.53 -4.37
N LYS A 114 -5.36 -8.01 -5.59
CA LYS A 114 -6.07 -9.27 -5.85
C LYS A 114 -5.31 -10.46 -5.27
N LYS A 115 -3.98 -10.50 -5.46
CA LYS A 115 -3.11 -11.51 -4.88
C LYS A 115 -3.12 -11.48 -3.36
N LEU A 116 -3.05 -10.28 -2.75
CA LEU A 116 -3.17 -10.14 -1.28
C LEU A 116 -4.51 -10.69 -0.79
N HIS A 117 -5.62 -10.29 -1.43
CA HIS A 117 -6.96 -10.71 -1.02
C HIS A 117 -7.19 -12.22 -1.25
N GLY A 118 -6.49 -12.83 -2.21
CA GLY A 118 -6.51 -14.28 -2.45
C GLY A 118 -5.66 -15.10 -1.46
N PHE A 119 -4.85 -14.46 -0.61
CA PHE A 119 -3.94 -15.15 0.32
C PHE A 119 -4.67 -16.10 1.27
N ILE A 120 -5.83 -15.69 1.79
CA ILE A 120 -6.70 -16.52 2.63
C ILE A 120 -8.03 -16.68 1.92
N ASN A 121 -8.29 -17.90 1.46
CA ASN A 121 -9.57 -18.28 0.89
C ASN A 121 -10.52 -18.70 2.02
N SER A 122 -11.33 -17.78 2.51
CA SER A 122 -12.41 -18.06 3.46
C SER A 122 -13.77 -18.09 2.77
N SER A 123 -14.66 -18.96 3.20
CA SER A 123 -16.05 -19.01 2.71
C SER A 123 -16.88 -17.78 3.09
N SER A 124 -16.36 -16.91 3.96
CA SER A 124 -17.10 -15.77 4.55
C SER A 124 -16.92 -14.44 3.81
N ARG A 125 -16.40 -14.42 2.57
CA ARG A 125 -16.06 -13.19 1.83
C ARG A 125 -15.08 -12.25 2.55
N VAL A 126 -14.30 -12.80 3.49
CA VAL A 126 -13.29 -12.07 4.25
C VAL A 126 -11.92 -12.48 3.74
N CYS A 127 -11.09 -11.50 3.43
CA CYS A 127 -9.71 -11.70 3.01
C CYS A 127 -8.74 -10.96 3.93
N LEU A 128 -7.46 -11.28 3.79
CA LEU A 128 -6.40 -10.46 4.35
C LEU A 128 -6.39 -9.11 3.62
N CYS A 129 -6.52 -8.03 4.38
CA CYS A 129 -6.48 -6.65 3.90
C CYS A 129 -5.30 -5.90 4.53
N LYS A 130 -4.85 -4.85 3.86
CA LYS A 130 -3.76 -4.01 4.33
C LYS A 130 -4.29 -3.01 5.37
N SER A 131 -3.89 -3.14 6.63
CA SER A 131 -4.33 -2.23 7.71
C SER A 131 -4.10 -0.74 7.38
N ASP A 132 -2.92 -0.41 6.87
CA ASP A 132 -2.51 0.93 6.42
C ASP A 132 -2.37 1.02 4.89
N LEU A 133 -3.40 1.55 4.23
CA LEU A 133 -3.48 1.79 2.79
C LEU A 133 -2.77 3.06 2.30
N ASN A 134 -1.97 3.71 3.14
CA ASN A 134 -1.23 4.91 2.72
C ASN A 134 -0.48 4.66 1.40
N LEU A 135 -0.60 5.59 0.45
CA LEU A 135 0.00 5.51 -0.88
C LEU A 135 1.54 5.39 -0.84
N ARG A 136 2.19 5.76 0.28
CA ARG A 136 3.63 5.58 0.48
C ARG A 136 4.03 4.14 0.81
N ASN A 137 3.07 3.29 1.16
CA ASN A 137 3.30 1.88 1.44
C ASN A 137 3.28 1.01 0.16
N PHE A 138 3.29 1.64 -1.01
CA PHE A 138 3.30 0.97 -2.32
C PHE A 138 4.44 1.53 -3.16
N ILE A 139 5.33 0.64 -3.63
CA ILE A 139 6.41 0.98 -4.55
C ILE A 139 6.18 0.24 -5.87
N PHE A 140 6.19 0.98 -6.98
CA PHE A 140 6.22 0.43 -8.33
C PHE A 140 7.66 0.41 -8.84
N ASP A 141 8.20 -0.75 -9.20
CA ASP A 141 9.58 -0.88 -9.69
C ASP A 141 9.72 -0.64 -11.21
N GLY A 142 8.62 -0.28 -11.88
CA GLY A 142 8.50 -0.18 -13.34
C GLY A 142 7.84 -1.40 -13.97
N ARG A 143 7.57 -2.46 -13.21
CA ARG A 143 6.91 -3.68 -13.68
C ARG A 143 5.84 -4.17 -12.73
N GLU A 144 6.11 -4.20 -11.44
CA GLU A 144 5.21 -4.75 -10.42
C GLU A 144 5.14 -3.83 -9.20
N PHE A 145 4.05 -3.94 -8.44
CA PHE A 145 3.95 -3.30 -7.14
C PHE A 145 4.53 -4.16 -6.03
N TYR A 146 5.13 -3.49 -5.05
CA TYR A 146 5.49 -4.04 -3.75
C TYR A 146 4.70 -3.32 -2.68
N GLY A 147 4.05 -4.08 -1.81
CA GLY A 147 3.46 -3.55 -0.58
C GLY A 147 4.47 -3.55 0.55
N LEU A 148 4.48 -2.48 1.31
CA LEU A 148 5.34 -2.28 2.48
C LEU A 148 4.50 -2.24 3.75
N ASP A 149 5.16 -2.35 4.89
CA ASP A 149 4.61 -2.10 6.22
C ASP A 149 3.42 -3.02 6.56
N PHE A 150 3.75 -4.19 7.10
CA PHE A 150 2.83 -5.23 7.54
C PHE A 150 2.89 -5.44 9.05
N GLU A 151 3.14 -4.36 9.80
CA GLU A 151 3.10 -4.37 11.28
C GLU A 151 1.76 -4.80 11.85
N ASP A 152 0.69 -4.53 11.11
CA ASP A 152 -0.67 -4.89 11.47
C ASP A 152 -1.39 -5.34 10.21
N VAL A 153 -2.33 -6.27 10.37
CA VAL A 153 -3.18 -6.77 9.29
C VAL A 153 -4.61 -6.81 9.76
N CYS A 154 -5.53 -6.73 8.80
CA CYS A 154 -6.94 -6.81 9.13
C CYS A 154 -7.67 -7.76 8.18
N PHE A 155 -8.85 -8.17 8.62
CA PHE A 155 -9.69 -9.15 7.93
C PHE A 155 -11.02 -8.52 7.60
N TYR A 156 -11.20 -8.16 6.32
CA TYR A 156 -12.39 -7.50 5.81
C TYR A 156 -12.71 -8.01 4.39
N PRO A 157 -13.87 -7.65 3.83
CA PRO A 157 -14.11 -7.82 2.41
C PRO A 157 -13.12 -6.99 1.57
N PRO A 158 -12.75 -7.45 0.35
CA PRO A 158 -11.80 -6.75 -0.52
C PRO A 158 -12.23 -5.32 -0.86
N GLU A 159 -13.53 -5.05 -0.83
CA GLU A 159 -14.13 -3.74 -1.03
C GLU A 159 -13.62 -2.69 -0.03
N ARG A 160 -13.17 -3.11 1.16
CA ARG A 160 -12.55 -2.22 2.15
C ARG A 160 -11.28 -1.58 1.60
N ASP A 161 -10.39 -2.39 1.05
CA ASP A 161 -9.12 -1.92 0.51
C ASP A 161 -9.33 -1.10 -0.77
N LEU A 162 -10.26 -1.53 -1.63
CA LEU A 162 -10.63 -0.78 -2.83
C LEU A 162 -11.23 0.59 -2.49
N GLY A 163 -12.19 0.66 -1.57
CA GLY A 163 -12.79 1.93 -1.14
C GLY A 163 -11.77 2.84 -0.46
N GLY A 164 -10.98 2.28 0.45
CA GLY A 164 -9.95 3.03 1.18
C GLY A 164 -8.85 3.59 0.27
N ILE A 165 -8.30 2.78 -0.64
CA ILE A 165 -7.26 3.27 -1.55
C ILE A 165 -7.80 4.33 -2.52
N CYS A 166 -9.04 4.19 -3.00
CA CYS A 166 -9.72 5.23 -3.78
C CYS A 166 -9.85 6.55 -2.98
N ALA A 167 -10.20 6.48 -1.69
CA ALA A 167 -10.25 7.66 -0.83
C ALA A 167 -8.88 8.34 -0.74
N PHE A 168 -7.80 7.58 -0.55
CA PHE A 168 -6.43 8.10 -0.54
C PHE A 168 -6.03 8.73 -1.88
N ILE A 169 -6.34 8.09 -3.02
CA ILE A 169 -6.06 8.62 -4.36
C ILE A 169 -6.75 9.98 -4.54
N LEU A 170 -8.06 10.02 -4.28
CA LEU A 170 -8.90 11.21 -4.45
C LEU A 170 -8.48 12.35 -3.52
N ASN A 171 -8.17 12.06 -2.26
CA ASN A 171 -7.85 13.09 -1.27
C ASN A 171 -6.35 13.44 -1.17
N ASN A 172 -5.49 12.84 -1.99
CA ASN A 172 -4.11 13.30 -2.15
C ASN A 172 -4.11 14.63 -2.91
N ASP A 173 -3.11 15.47 -2.71
CA ASP A 173 -2.98 16.72 -3.48
C ASP A 173 -2.60 16.44 -4.95
N PRO A 174 -3.13 17.17 -5.94
CA PRO A 174 -4.34 18.02 -5.87
C PRO A 174 -5.60 17.17 -5.63
N MET A 175 -6.47 17.61 -4.71
CA MET A 175 -7.61 16.81 -4.24
C MET A 175 -8.80 16.81 -5.21
N PHE A 176 -9.40 15.64 -5.43
CA PHE A 176 -10.65 15.43 -6.17
C PHE A 176 -10.63 15.93 -7.62
N GLU A 177 -9.49 15.85 -8.29
CA GLU A 177 -9.39 16.10 -9.73
C GLU A 177 -10.06 14.99 -10.55
N GLN A 178 -10.65 15.35 -11.69
CA GLN A 178 -11.44 14.42 -12.52
C GLN A 178 -10.66 13.16 -12.93
N TRP A 179 -9.39 13.31 -13.29
CA TRP A 179 -8.53 12.19 -13.69
C TRP A 179 -8.32 11.17 -12.56
N LYS A 180 -8.44 11.57 -11.29
CA LYS A 180 -8.32 10.64 -10.15
C LYS A 180 -9.54 9.73 -10.01
N TYR A 181 -10.72 10.20 -10.41
CA TYR A 181 -11.91 9.36 -10.50
C TYR A 181 -11.74 8.32 -11.60
N GLN A 182 -11.16 8.70 -12.74
CA GLN A 182 -10.84 7.76 -13.82
C GLN A 182 -9.84 6.71 -13.35
N ILE A 183 -8.83 7.07 -12.57
CA ILE A 183 -7.91 6.10 -11.95
C ILE A 183 -8.66 5.13 -11.04
N CYS A 184 -9.54 5.63 -10.15
CA CYS A 184 -10.30 4.77 -9.24
C CYS A 184 -11.20 3.78 -10.01
N SER A 185 -11.91 4.27 -11.03
CA SER A 185 -12.71 3.47 -11.96
C SER A 185 -11.87 2.39 -12.65
N SER A 186 -10.73 2.77 -13.23
CA SER A 186 -9.82 1.85 -13.91
C SER A 186 -9.23 0.81 -12.95
N LEU A 187 -8.90 1.19 -11.72
CA LEU A 187 -8.38 0.29 -10.70
C LEU A 187 -9.40 -0.80 -10.32
N ILE A 188 -10.65 -0.41 -10.09
CA ILE A 188 -11.72 -1.34 -9.73
C ILE A 188 -11.99 -2.30 -10.90
N LYS A 189 -12.11 -1.77 -12.12
CA LYS A 189 -12.29 -2.60 -13.32
C LYS A 189 -11.09 -3.54 -13.56
N ALA A 190 -9.86 -3.08 -13.32
CA ALA A 190 -8.67 -3.92 -13.44
C ALA A 190 -8.67 -5.03 -12.37
N TYR A 191 -9.09 -4.74 -11.14
CA TYR A 191 -9.21 -5.72 -10.06
C TYR A 191 -10.24 -6.82 -10.37
N GLU A 192 -11.36 -6.47 -10.99
CA GLU A 192 -12.37 -7.44 -11.44
C GLU A 192 -11.84 -8.36 -12.54
N ARG A 193 -11.05 -7.82 -13.47
CA ARG A 193 -10.46 -8.59 -14.59
C ARG A 193 -9.22 -9.41 -14.19
N ALA A 194 -8.55 -9.06 -13.09
CA ALA A 194 -7.29 -9.65 -12.69
C ALA A 194 -7.42 -11.19 -12.47
N PRO A 195 -6.54 -12.00 -13.09
CA PRO A 195 -6.64 -13.45 -13.05
C PRO A 195 -6.14 -13.99 -11.70
N VAL A 196 -7.00 -14.63 -10.90
CA VAL A 196 -6.56 -15.43 -9.73
C VAL A 196 -7.48 -16.63 -9.50
N ASN A 197 -6.86 -17.78 -9.24
CA ASN A 197 -7.50 -18.99 -8.71
C ASN A 197 -7.86 -18.73 -7.24
N ASN A 198 -9.15 -18.58 -6.91
CA ASN A 198 -9.69 -18.48 -5.54
C ASN A 198 -9.90 -17.07 -4.94
N CYS A 199 -10.19 -16.04 -5.75
CA CYS A 199 -10.60 -14.74 -5.22
C CYS A 199 -12.05 -14.41 -5.61
N PHE A 200 -12.73 -13.56 -4.83
CA PHE A 200 -14.10 -13.13 -5.06
C PHE A 200 -14.22 -12.45 -6.45
N THR A 201 -15.14 -12.93 -7.27
CA THR A 201 -15.31 -12.48 -8.67
C THR A 201 -16.29 -11.33 -8.81
N GLU A 202 -17.21 -11.18 -7.86
CA GLU A 202 -18.26 -10.16 -7.91
C GLU A 202 -18.07 -9.17 -6.75
N LEU A 203 -17.71 -7.93 -7.08
CA LEU A 203 -17.54 -6.86 -6.11
C LEU A 203 -18.89 -6.26 -5.72
N ASP A 204 -19.03 -5.94 -4.44
CA ASP A 204 -20.13 -5.10 -3.97
C ASP A 204 -19.74 -3.62 -4.11
N LEU A 205 -20.24 -2.98 -5.17
CA LEU A 205 -19.95 -1.58 -5.46
C LEU A 205 -20.48 -0.62 -4.37
N GLU A 206 -21.57 -0.98 -3.69
CA GLU A 206 -22.10 -0.20 -2.57
C GLU A 206 -21.17 -0.29 -1.37
N ALA A 207 -20.60 -1.47 -1.11
CA ALA A 207 -19.61 -1.65 -0.06
C ALA A 207 -18.30 -0.87 -0.35
N ILE A 208 -17.82 -0.87 -1.60
CA ILE A 208 -16.64 -0.06 -1.99
C ILE A 208 -16.90 1.42 -1.69
N TRP A 209 -18.06 1.92 -2.10
CA TRP A 209 -18.47 3.29 -1.85
C TRP A 209 -18.57 3.60 -0.35
N TYR A 210 -19.17 2.71 0.42
CA TYR A 210 -19.25 2.83 1.87
C TYR A 210 -17.86 3.03 2.50
N TYR A 211 -16.90 2.14 2.20
CA TYR A 211 -15.56 2.23 2.75
C TYR A 211 -14.79 3.46 2.26
N LEU A 212 -15.01 3.89 1.02
CA LEU A 212 -14.47 5.15 0.52
C LEU A 212 -14.94 6.33 1.37
N ILE A 213 -16.25 6.44 1.61
CA ILE A 213 -16.82 7.53 2.39
C ILE A 213 -16.32 7.50 3.84
N GLU A 214 -16.24 6.31 4.45
CA GLU A 214 -15.71 6.17 5.81
C GLU A 214 -14.22 6.59 5.89
N GLU A 215 -13.41 6.22 4.91
CA GLU A 215 -12.00 6.64 4.88
C GLU A 215 -11.86 8.16 4.63
N LEU A 216 -12.72 8.77 3.79
CA LEU A 216 -12.76 10.23 3.63
C LEU A 216 -13.16 10.95 4.93
N LYS A 217 -14.15 10.42 5.67
CA LYS A 217 -14.53 10.95 7.00
C LYS A 217 -13.37 10.84 7.98
N ALA A 218 -12.68 9.70 7.99
CA ALA A 218 -11.50 9.49 8.82
C ALA A 218 -10.35 10.44 8.42
N ALA A 219 -10.16 10.72 7.12
CA ALA A 219 -9.21 11.73 6.67
C ALA A 219 -9.61 13.14 7.14
N ALA A 220 -10.88 13.51 7.08
CA ALA A 220 -11.40 14.81 7.52
C ALA A 220 -11.23 15.04 9.03
N SER A 221 -11.41 13.99 9.84
CA SER A 221 -11.18 14.06 11.29
C SER A 221 -9.70 14.33 11.61
N ARG A 222 -8.78 13.66 10.90
CA ARG A 222 -7.32 13.78 11.09
C ARG A 222 -6.70 15.06 10.52
N ARG A 223 -7.24 15.60 9.41
CA ARG A 223 -6.63 16.72 8.66
C ARG A 223 -7.41 18.02 8.84
N GLU A 224 -7.21 18.68 9.98
CA GLU A 224 -7.93 19.91 10.37
C GLU A 224 -8.00 20.97 9.24
N LYS A 225 -6.88 21.27 8.59
CA LYS A 225 -6.81 22.27 7.51
C LYS A 225 -7.60 21.92 6.24
N GLN A 226 -7.86 20.64 6.00
CA GLN A 226 -8.57 20.14 4.81
C GLN A 226 -10.00 19.68 5.13
N ARG A 227 -10.39 19.71 6.41
CA ARG A 227 -11.63 19.12 6.92
C ARG A 227 -12.87 19.65 6.22
N ASP A 228 -12.96 20.96 6.02
CA ASP A 228 -14.15 21.58 5.42
C ASP A 228 -14.30 21.20 3.95
N ILE A 229 -13.20 21.15 3.19
CA ILE A 229 -13.19 20.71 1.79
C ILE A 229 -13.63 19.24 1.70
N LEU A 230 -13.06 18.37 2.55
CA LEU A 230 -13.41 16.95 2.60
C LEU A 230 -14.89 16.75 2.97
N ASN A 231 -15.38 17.44 3.99
CA ASN A 231 -16.79 17.38 4.39
C ASN A 231 -17.73 17.89 3.30
N GLY A 232 -17.34 18.95 2.57
CA GLY A 232 -18.09 19.44 1.41
C GLY A 232 -18.20 18.38 0.32
N LYS A 233 -17.07 17.75 -0.04
CA LYS A 233 -17.03 16.69 -1.05
C LYS A 233 -17.79 15.43 -0.62
N ILE A 234 -17.69 15.01 0.64
CA ILE A 234 -18.48 13.89 1.18
C ILE A 234 -19.98 14.14 1.02
N LYS A 235 -20.46 15.36 1.32
CA LYS A 235 -21.88 15.72 1.15
C LYS A 235 -22.32 15.67 -0.32
N GLU A 236 -21.51 16.21 -1.22
CA GLU A 236 -21.74 16.17 -2.66
C GLU A 236 -21.85 14.72 -3.16
N MET A 237 -20.88 13.88 -2.79
CA MET A 237 -20.84 12.46 -3.15
C MET A 237 -22.08 11.71 -2.64
N ILE A 238 -22.46 11.88 -1.37
CA ILE A 238 -23.65 11.22 -0.79
C ILE A 238 -24.94 11.69 -1.49
N ALA A 239 -25.02 12.96 -1.89
CA ALA A 239 -26.17 13.47 -2.64
C ALA A 239 -26.27 12.83 -4.03
N LEU A 240 -25.13 12.68 -4.73
CA LEU A 240 -25.05 12.01 -6.02
C LEU A 240 -25.44 10.53 -5.95
N GLN A 241 -25.00 9.81 -4.92
CA GLN A 241 -25.34 8.38 -4.73
C GLN A 241 -26.86 8.11 -4.69
N LYS A 242 -27.65 9.06 -4.14
CA LYS A 242 -29.11 8.93 -4.05
C LYS A 242 -29.82 9.04 -5.41
N THR A 243 -29.10 9.50 -6.44
CA THR A 243 -29.55 9.40 -7.82
C THR A 243 -29.06 8.07 -8.38
N SER A 244 -29.94 7.28 -9.00
CA SER A 244 -29.61 5.95 -9.54
C SER A 244 -28.47 5.94 -10.59
N ALA A 245 -28.02 7.12 -11.03
CA ALA A 245 -26.87 7.32 -11.90
C ALA A 245 -25.55 7.51 -11.12
N GLY A 246 -25.55 8.06 -9.90
CA GLY A 246 -24.33 8.56 -9.24
C GLY A 246 -23.31 7.51 -8.82
N LEU A 247 -23.75 6.31 -8.40
CA LEU A 247 -22.81 5.21 -8.08
C LEU A 247 -22.15 4.66 -9.36
N LYS A 248 -22.93 4.58 -10.44
CA LYS A 248 -22.45 4.15 -11.76
C LYS A 248 -21.53 5.20 -12.37
N ASP A 249 -21.89 6.48 -12.33
CA ASP A 249 -21.09 7.56 -12.93
C ASP A 249 -19.74 7.76 -12.20
N PHE A 250 -19.74 7.62 -10.86
CA PHE A 250 -18.51 7.67 -10.05
C PHE A 250 -17.54 6.51 -10.36
N LEU A 251 -18.05 5.29 -10.55
CA LEU A 251 -17.23 4.09 -10.77
C LEU A 251 -16.97 3.77 -12.23
N ILE A 252 -17.76 4.30 -13.16
CA ILE A 252 -17.62 4.04 -14.59
C ILE A 252 -16.75 5.11 -15.24
N GLY A 253 -16.67 6.32 -14.66
CA GLY A 253 -15.97 7.45 -15.24
C GLY A 253 -16.72 7.89 -16.49
N SER A 254 -17.73 8.74 -16.31
CA SER A 254 -18.40 9.43 -17.42
C SER A 254 -17.43 10.26 -18.25
#